data_AF-V7CBU8-F1
#
_entry.id   AF-V7CBU8-F1
#
_cell.length_a   1.000
_cell.length_b   1.000
_cell.length_c   1.000
_cell.angle_alpha   90.00
_cell.angle_beta   90.00
_cell.angle_gamma   90.00
#
_symmetry.space_group_name_H-M   'P 1'
#
loop_
_entity.id
_entity.type
_entity.pdbx_description
1 polymer ?
#
loop_
_entity_poly.entity_id
_entity_poly.type
_entity_poly.pdbx_seq_one_letter_code
_entity_poly.pdbx_strand_id
1 'polypeptide(L)'
;MLLVNIEKKNAEGKTPREIFAEEHKELLTKAESWTKSTAINCMLVSTLITTGVFTATFMVPGGNNKKSGNPNYLQEQAFLVFSLSVACALISASASILMFLSILISSYAEDECFKSLPYKLLFGMVTQIISITTMMISFSAAFYITFSHGLTRVPFSIFVLSFLPIPLFKPLWSDIIRSSYLCMSLFWPGK
;
A
#
# COMPACT_ATOMS: atom_id res chain seq x y z
N MET A 1 22.79 -16.93 30.11
CA MET A 1 21.89 -17.71 30.98
C MET A 1 20.43 -17.73 30.51
N LEU A 2 19.99 -16.86 29.59
CA LEU A 2 18.59 -16.81 29.12
C LEU A 2 18.22 -17.85 28.04
N LEU A 3 19.19 -18.33 27.24
CA LEU A 3 18.92 -19.28 26.14
C LEU A 3 18.42 -20.66 26.61
N VAL A 4 18.75 -21.08 27.85
CA VAL A 4 18.38 -22.40 28.38
C VAL A 4 16.87 -22.53 28.62
N ASN A 5 16.13 -21.42 28.71
CA ASN A 5 14.72 -21.45 29.13
C ASN A 5 13.71 -21.60 27.97
N ILE A 6 14.12 -21.34 26.72
CA ILE A 6 13.20 -21.31 25.56
C ILE A 6 12.88 -22.72 25.02
N GLU A 7 13.79 -23.67 25.24
CA GLU A 7 13.60 -25.10 24.91
C GLU A 7 13.25 -25.95 26.14
N LYS A 8 13.24 -25.34 27.34
CA LYS A 8 12.97 -26.07 28.58
C LYS A 8 11.50 -26.45 28.64
N LYS A 9 11.24 -27.76 28.59
CA LYS A 9 9.89 -28.30 28.66
C LYS A 9 9.32 -28.18 30.07
N ASN A 10 8.04 -27.85 30.17
CA ASN A 10 7.29 -27.88 31.43
C ASN A 10 7.06 -29.34 31.89
N ALA A 11 6.36 -29.52 33.02
CA ALA A 11 6.03 -30.85 33.54
C ALA A 11 5.18 -31.71 32.57
N GLU A 12 4.52 -31.08 31.61
CA GLU A 12 3.71 -31.73 30.56
C GLU A 12 4.51 -32.00 29.28
N GLY A 13 5.81 -31.72 29.26
CA GLY A 13 6.67 -31.95 28.09
C GLY A 13 6.56 -30.88 26.99
N LYS A 14 5.88 -29.77 27.24
CA LYS A 14 5.67 -28.65 26.29
C LYS A 14 6.69 -27.55 26.49
N THR A 15 7.20 -27.00 25.40
CA THR A 15 8.07 -25.82 25.38
C THR A 15 7.25 -24.52 25.54
N PRO A 16 7.87 -23.42 26.00
CA PRO A 16 7.23 -22.11 26.05
C PRO A 16 6.61 -21.66 24.71
N ARG A 17 7.21 -22.04 23.56
CA ARG A 17 6.68 -21.75 22.22
C ARG A 17 5.40 -22.52 21.93
N GLU A 18 5.34 -23.80 22.31
CA GLU A 18 4.15 -24.65 22.13
C GLU A 18 3.00 -24.15 23.01
N ILE A 19 3.27 -23.83 24.28
CA ILE A 19 2.25 -23.27 25.20
C ILE A 19 1.73 -21.93 24.65
N PHE A 20 2.62 -21.05 24.20
CA PHE A 20 2.23 -19.76 23.61
C PHE A 20 1.36 -19.94 22.36
N ALA A 21 1.75 -20.84 21.45
CA ALA A 21 1.00 -21.12 20.23
C ALA A 21 -0.38 -21.73 20.50
N GLU A 22 -0.49 -22.59 21.53
CA GLU A 22 -1.75 -23.22 21.94
C GLU A 22 -2.71 -22.20 22.58
N GLU A 23 -2.21 -21.38 23.52
CA GLU A 23 -2.98 -20.29 24.16
C GLU A 23 -3.40 -19.19 23.17
N HIS A 24 -2.56 -18.88 22.17
CA HIS A 24 -2.81 -17.78 21.23
C HIS A 24 -3.36 -18.26 19.88
N LYS A 25 -3.78 -19.52 19.78
CA LYS A 25 -4.27 -20.11 18.53
C LYS A 25 -5.44 -19.31 17.95
N GLU A 26 -6.41 -18.92 18.76
CA GLU A 26 -7.55 -18.11 18.32
C GLU A 26 -7.13 -16.72 17.81
N LEU A 27 -6.14 -16.10 18.46
CA LEU A 27 -5.59 -14.80 18.04
C LEU A 27 -4.87 -14.91 16.70
N LEU A 28 -4.16 -16.00 16.45
CA LEU A 28 -3.53 -16.27 15.15
C LEU A 28 -4.57 -16.43 14.03
N THR A 29 -5.64 -17.18 14.26
CA THR A 29 -6.73 -17.33 13.27
C THR A 29 -7.41 -16.00 12.99
N LYS A 30 -7.62 -15.18 14.03
CA LYS A 30 -8.21 -13.85 13.89
C LYS A 30 -7.29 -12.89 13.15
N ALA A 31 -5.98 -12.93 13.42
CA ALA A 31 -4.99 -12.13 12.71
C ALA A 31 -4.89 -12.51 11.22
N GLU A 32 -4.94 -13.81 10.91
CA GLU A 32 -5.00 -14.32 9.54
C GLU A 32 -6.24 -13.80 8.81
N SER A 33 -7.42 -13.97 9.41
CA SER A 33 -8.68 -13.50 8.84
C SER A 33 -8.66 -11.98 8.61
N TRP A 34 -8.20 -11.21 9.60
CA TRP A 34 -8.09 -9.76 9.50
C TRP A 34 -7.13 -9.33 8.38
N THR A 35 -5.99 -10.00 8.24
CA THR A 35 -5.00 -9.67 7.22
C THR A 35 -5.51 -10.01 5.82
N LYS A 36 -6.18 -11.16 5.64
CA LYS A 36 -6.81 -11.54 4.37
C LYS A 36 -7.93 -10.55 3.99
N SER A 37 -8.80 -10.21 4.93
CA SER A 37 -9.87 -9.23 4.70
C SER A 37 -9.31 -7.86 4.31
N THR A 38 -8.30 -7.38 5.04
CA THR A 38 -7.59 -6.14 4.73
C THR A 38 -6.96 -6.18 3.33
N ALA A 39 -6.26 -7.25 2.98
CA ALA A 39 -5.63 -7.41 1.67
C ALA A 39 -6.65 -7.38 0.53
N ILE A 40 -7.82 -8.03 0.68
CA ILE A 40 -8.92 -7.97 -0.30
C ILE A 40 -9.42 -6.53 -0.46
N ASN A 41 -9.71 -5.85 0.65
CA ASN A 41 -10.23 -4.47 0.60
C ASN A 41 -9.22 -3.51 -0.05
N CYS A 42 -7.95 -3.60 0.31
CA CYS A 42 -6.88 -2.79 -0.27
C CYS A 42 -6.65 -3.10 -1.76
N MET A 43 -6.74 -4.37 -2.15
CA MET A 43 -6.71 -4.77 -3.56
C MET A 43 -7.88 -4.17 -4.34
N LEU A 44 -9.11 -4.18 -3.80
CA LEU A 44 -10.26 -3.55 -4.44
C LEU A 44 -10.04 -2.05 -4.65
N VAL A 45 -9.53 -1.33 -3.65
CA VAL A 45 -9.18 0.09 -3.78
C VAL A 45 -8.10 0.29 -4.86
N SER A 46 -7.07 -0.55 -4.90
CA SER A 46 -6.02 -0.48 -5.91
C SER A 46 -6.56 -0.74 -7.32
N THR A 47 -7.47 -1.71 -7.47
CA THR A 47 -8.16 -2.00 -8.74
C THR A 47 -9.03 -0.83 -9.21
N LEU A 48 -9.72 -0.15 -8.29
CA LEU A 48 -10.48 1.07 -8.59
C LEU A 48 -9.56 2.19 -9.08
N ILE A 49 -8.40 2.39 -8.44
CA ILE A 49 -7.41 3.37 -8.88
C ILE A 49 -6.88 3.01 -10.27
N THR A 50 -6.47 1.75 -10.49
CA THR A 50 -6.01 1.28 -11.81
C THR A 50 -7.06 1.55 -12.88
N THR A 51 -8.32 1.24 -12.61
CA THR A 51 -9.42 1.47 -13.55
C THR A 51 -9.59 2.96 -13.85
N GLY A 52 -9.67 3.80 -12.81
CA GLY A 52 -9.85 5.24 -12.98
C GLY A 52 -8.70 5.90 -13.74
N VAL A 53 -7.46 5.55 -13.40
CA VAL A 53 -6.27 6.08 -14.07
C VAL A 53 -6.16 5.55 -15.51
N PHE A 54 -6.49 4.27 -15.75
CA PHE A 54 -6.52 3.69 -17.08
C PHE A 54 -7.53 4.40 -17.99
N THR A 55 -8.75 4.69 -17.49
CA THR A 55 -9.72 5.49 -18.23
C THR A 55 -9.19 6.91 -18.51
N ALA A 56 -8.53 7.54 -17.52
CA ALA A 56 -7.94 8.86 -17.68
C ALA A 56 -6.81 8.91 -18.73
N THR A 57 -6.05 7.83 -18.92
CA THR A 57 -5.01 7.74 -19.97
C THR A 57 -5.58 7.94 -21.37
N PHE A 58 -6.78 7.42 -21.65
CA PHE A 58 -7.43 7.55 -22.95
C PHE A 58 -8.26 8.84 -23.09
N MET A 59 -8.63 9.46 -21.97
CA MET A 59 -9.33 10.74 -21.97
C MET A 59 -8.34 11.89 -21.89
N VAL A 60 -7.86 12.35 -23.04
CA VAL A 60 -6.92 13.48 -23.14
C VAL A 60 -7.56 14.76 -22.57
N PRO A 61 -7.06 15.31 -21.45
CA PRO A 61 -7.56 16.58 -20.93
C PRO A 61 -7.27 17.71 -21.92
N GLY A 62 -8.29 18.51 -22.26
CA GLY A 62 -8.21 19.59 -23.25
C GLY A 62 -8.46 19.18 -24.71
N GLY A 63 -8.66 17.89 -24.98
CA GLY A 63 -9.02 17.35 -26.30
C GLY A 63 -7.91 17.39 -27.35
N ASN A 64 -8.20 16.85 -28.54
CA ASN A 64 -7.25 16.76 -29.64
C ASN A 64 -7.45 17.92 -30.64
N ASN A 65 -6.35 18.41 -31.20
CA ASN A 65 -6.36 19.37 -32.28
C ASN A 65 -6.97 18.73 -33.53
N LYS A 66 -8.07 19.30 -34.03
CA LYS A 66 -8.81 18.79 -35.20
C LYS A 66 -7.98 18.76 -36.50
N LYS A 67 -6.86 19.49 -36.58
CA LYS A 67 -6.01 19.54 -37.78
C LYS A 67 -4.82 18.57 -37.73
N SER A 68 -4.25 18.29 -36.56
CA SER A 68 -3.06 17.41 -36.44
C SER A 68 -3.35 16.08 -35.74
N GLY A 69 -4.52 15.91 -35.11
CA GLY A 69 -4.85 14.73 -34.31
C GLY A 69 -4.15 14.67 -32.94
N ASN A 70 -3.20 15.56 -32.68
CA ASN A 70 -2.41 15.61 -31.45
C ASN A 70 -3.18 16.32 -30.31
N PRO A 71 -3.04 15.89 -29.04
CA PRO A 71 -3.46 16.65 -27.86
C PRO A 71 -3.13 18.15 -27.98
N ASN A 72 -4.11 19.03 -27.76
CA ASN A 72 -3.93 20.48 -27.90
C ASN A 72 -2.81 21.07 -27.01
N TYR A 73 -2.51 20.40 -25.90
CA TYR A 73 -1.56 20.86 -24.89
C TYR A 73 -0.33 19.94 -24.74
N LEU A 74 0.00 19.16 -25.77
CA LEU A 74 1.12 18.19 -25.74
C LEU A 74 2.46 18.81 -25.34
N GLN A 75 2.65 20.10 -25.63
CA GLN A 75 3.89 20.84 -25.40
C GLN A 75 3.90 21.61 -24.07
N GLU A 76 2.79 21.59 -23.33
CA GLU A 76 2.67 22.24 -22.03
C GLU A 76 3.23 21.36 -20.90
N GLN A 77 3.93 21.98 -19.96
CA GLN A 77 4.52 21.29 -18.81
C GLN A 77 3.47 20.52 -17.99
N ALA A 78 2.24 21.04 -17.91
CA ALA A 78 1.14 20.39 -17.21
C ALA A 78 0.73 19.03 -17.83
N PHE A 79 0.82 18.89 -19.16
CA PHE A 79 0.49 17.64 -19.85
C PHE A 79 1.56 16.57 -19.61
N LEU A 80 2.84 16.96 -19.56
CA LEU A 80 3.93 16.04 -19.18
C LEU A 80 3.77 15.56 -17.73
N VAL A 81 3.47 16.47 -16.80
CA VAL A 81 3.20 16.11 -15.39
C VAL A 81 2.00 15.18 -15.28
N PHE A 82 0.93 15.45 -16.03
CA PHE A 82 -0.24 14.57 -16.10
C PHE A 82 0.14 13.16 -16.55
N SER A 83 0.79 13.03 -17.72
CA SER A 83 1.13 11.74 -18.31
C SER A 83 2.07 10.92 -17.42
N LEU A 84 3.11 11.56 -16.86
CA LEU A 84 4.04 10.90 -15.94
C LEU A 84 3.33 10.44 -14.65
N SER A 85 2.45 11.28 -14.10
CA SER A 85 1.71 10.95 -12.87
C SER A 85 0.73 9.80 -13.10
N VAL A 86 0.06 9.75 -14.26
CA VAL A 86 -0.79 8.63 -14.68
C VAL A 86 0.01 7.32 -14.74
N ALA A 87 1.18 7.34 -15.37
CA ALA A 87 2.05 6.17 -15.47
C ALA A 87 2.53 5.68 -14.08
N CYS A 88 3.01 6.60 -13.23
CA CYS A 88 3.42 6.27 -11.86
C CYS A 88 2.27 5.71 -11.03
N ALA A 89 1.05 6.25 -11.17
CA ALA A 89 -0.12 5.78 -10.46
C ALA A 89 -0.50 4.34 -10.87
N LEU A 90 -0.48 4.03 -12.17
CA LEU A 90 -0.76 2.69 -12.70
C LEU A 90 0.26 1.65 -12.26
N ILE A 91 1.55 1.97 -12.39
CA ILE A 91 2.63 1.06 -12.00
C ILE A 91 2.54 0.77 -10.49
N SER A 92 2.35 1.82 -9.68
CA SER A 92 2.26 1.68 -8.22
C SER A 92 1.00 0.94 -7.78
N ALA A 93 -0.16 1.20 -8.41
CA ALA A 93 -1.39 0.45 -8.14
C ALA A 93 -1.25 -1.03 -8.53
N SER A 94 -0.63 -1.32 -9.67
CA SER A 94 -0.39 -2.70 -10.13
C SER A 94 0.56 -3.44 -9.18
N ALA A 95 1.64 -2.79 -8.74
CA ALA A 95 2.53 -3.34 -7.73
C ALA A 95 1.81 -3.63 -6.41
N SER A 96 0.95 -2.70 -5.96
CA SER A 96 0.11 -2.87 -4.78
C SER A 96 -0.81 -4.10 -4.90
N ILE A 97 -1.49 -4.26 -6.04
CA ILE A 97 -2.35 -5.44 -6.33
C ILE A 97 -1.54 -6.73 -6.22
N LEU A 98 -0.36 -6.81 -6.85
CA LEU A 98 0.48 -8.01 -6.80
C LEU A 98 0.92 -8.36 -5.37
N MET A 99 1.19 -7.35 -4.55
CA MET A 99 1.61 -7.56 -3.16
C MET A 99 0.46 -8.05 -2.28
N PHE A 100 -0.74 -7.47 -2.42
CA PHE A 100 -1.92 -8.00 -1.74
C PHE A 100 -2.32 -9.38 -2.26
N LEU A 101 -2.14 -9.64 -3.56
CA LEU A 101 -2.38 -10.96 -4.13
C LEU A 101 -1.41 -11.99 -3.55
N SER A 102 -0.13 -11.63 -3.39
CA SER A 102 0.86 -12.49 -2.73
C SER A 102 0.44 -12.85 -1.30
N ILE A 103 -0.18 -11.92 -0.57
CA ILE A 103 -0.71 -12.16 0.78
C ILE A 103 -1.88 -13.15 0.76
N LEU A 104 -2.75 -13.07 -0.24
CA LEU A 104 -3.93 -13.95 -0.37
C LEU A 104 -3.55 -15.37 -0.81
N ILE A 105 -2.55 -15.49 -1.69
CA ILE A 105 -2.06 -16.78 -2.19
C ILE A 105 -1.14 -17.46 -1.16
N SER A 106 -0.42 -16.68 -0.33
CA SER A 106 0.43 -17.20 0.74
C SER A 106 -0.37 -18.07 1.71
N SER A 107 -0.01 -19.34 1.82
CA SER A 107 -0.52 -20.21 2.88
C SER A 107 0.09 -19.78 4.23
N TYR A 108 -0.75 -19.54 5.24
CA TYR A 108 -0.32 -19.14 6.60
C TYR A 108 0.36 -20.27 7.38
N ALA A 109 0.46 -21.47 6.80
CA ALA A 109 1.03 -22.66 7.43
C ALA A 109 2.57 -22.71 7.43
N GLU A 110 3.25 -21.89 6.64
CA GLU A 110 4.72 -21.83 6.59
C GLU A 110 5.25 -20.78 7.58
N ASP A 111 6.05 -21.18 8.58
CA ASP A 111 6.65 -20.29 9.59
C ASP A 111 7.40 -19.09 8.97
N GLU A 112 8.04 -19.27 7.81
CA GLU A 112 8.74 -18.22 7.06
C GLU A 112 7.78 -17.23 6.36
N CYS A 113 6.61 -17.72 5.96
CA CYS A 113 5.54 -16.91 5.38
C CYS A 113 4.99 -15.93 6.42
N PHE A 114 4.76 -16.40 7.65
CA PHE A 114 4.23 -15.55 8.73
C PHE A 114 5.16 -14.37 9.06
N LYS A 115 6.48 -14.57 8.97
CA LYS A 115 7.48 -13.53 9.23
C LYS A 115 7.55 -12.47 8.12
N SER A 116 7.34 -12.85 6.86
CA SER A 116 7.41 -11.93 5.71
C SER A 116 6.09 -11.22 5.43
N LEU A 117 4.97 -11.76 5.92
CA LEU A 117 3.62 -11.23 5.78
C LEU A 117 3.45 -9.74 6.18
N PRO A 118 3.88 -9.27 7.38
CA PRO A 118 3.73 -7.86 7.75
C PRO A 118 4.50 -6.93 6.81
N TYR A 119 5.65 -7.37 6.28
CA TYR A 119 6.43 -6.60 5.32
C TYR A 119 5.74 -6.51 3.95
N LYS A 120 5.14 -7.60 3.47
CA LYS A 120 4.35 -7.58 2.23
C LYS A 120 3.16 -6.62 2.34
N LEU A 121 2.46 -6.66 3.48
CA LEU A 121 1.34 -5.77 3.76
C LEU A 121 1.78 -4.30 3.78
N LEU A 122 2.88 -4.01 4.48
CA LEU A 122 3.47 -2.68 4.57
C LEU A 122 3.82 -2.11 3.20
N PHE A 123 4.53 -2.90 2.38
CA PHE A 123 4.96 -2.48 1.06
C PHE A 123 3.76 -2.28 0.11
N GLY A 124 2.74 -3.14 0.20
CA GLY A 124 1.46 -2.94 -0.49
C GLY A 124 0.80 -1.61 -0.12
N MET A 125 0.70 -1.30 1.18
CA MET A 125 0.14 -0.02 1.64
C MET A 125 0.96 1.21 1.19
N VAL A 126 2.30 1.13 1.21
CA VAL A 126 3.17 2.23 0.74
C VAL A 126 2.95 2.50 -0.75
N THR A 127 2.98 1.46 -1.58
CA THR A 127 2.75 1.58 -3.02
C THR A 127 1.33 2.07 -3.33
N GLN A 128 0.34 1.70 -2.53
CA GLN A 128 -1.02 2.22 -2.61
C GLN A 128 -1.10 3.72 -2.29
N ILE A 129 -0.43 4.20 -1.24
CA ILE A 129 -0.39 5.65 -0.92
C ILE A 129 0.27 6.43 -2.07
N ILE A 130 1.39 5.93 -2.59
CA ILE A 130 2.07 6.56 -3.75
C ILE A 130 1.12 6.64 -4.94
N SER A 131 0.37 5.58 -5.22
CA SER A 131 -0.63 5.56 -6.30
C SER A 131 -1.74 6.59 -6.10
N ILE A 132 -2.29 6.71 -4.89
CA ILE A 132 -3.32 7.70 -4.56
C ILE A 132 -2.79 9.13 -4.76
N THR A 133 -1.61 9.42 -4.23
CA THR A 133 -1.02 10.76 -4.34
C THR A 133 -0.73 11.13 -5.81
N THR A 134 -0.15 10.21 -6.59
CA THR A 134 0.12 10.43 -8.02
C THR A 134 -1.16 10.55 -8.85
N MET A 135 -2.21 9.77 -8.55
CA MET A 135 -3.53 9.93 -9.15
C MET A 135 -4.12 11.33 -8.89
N MET A 136 -4.01 11.84 -7.67
CA MET A 136 -4.52 13.18 -7.36
C MET A 136 -3.69 14.31 -8.00
N ILE A 137 -2.38 14.12 -8.16
CA ILE A 137 -1.51 15.04 -8.93
C ILE A 137 -1.97 15.06 -10.40
N SER A 138 -2.21 13.88 -10.99
CA SER A 138 -2.75 13.76 -12.35
C SER A 138 -4.10 14.49 -12.48
N PHE A 139 -5.03 14.26 -11.54
CA PHE A 139 -6.32 14.96 -11.54
C PHE A 139 -6.16 16.48 -11.45
N SER A 140 -5.25 16.96 -10.60
CA SER A 140 -4.96 18.39 -10.47
C SER A 140 -4.39 19.00 -11.75
N ALA A 141 -3.49 18.28 -12.43
CA ALA A 141 -2.93 18.68 -13.72
C ALA A 141 -3.99 18.69 -14.83
N ALA A 142 -4.84 17.66 -14.89
CA ALA A 142 -5.95 17.59 -15.84
C ALA A 142 -6.96 18.74 -15.64
N PHE A 143 -7.26 19.07 -14.37
CA PHE A 143 -8.13 20.19 -14.02
C PHE A 143 -7.52 21.53 -14.44
N TYR A 144 -6.21 21.71 -14.21
CA TYR A 144 -5.48 22.91 -14.63
C TYR A 144 -5.50 23.11 -16.16
N ILE A 145 -5.30 22.04 -16.93
CA ILE A 145 -5.36 22.07 -18.40
C ILE A 145 -6.77 22.44 -18.89
N THR A 146 -7.81 21.93 -18.22
CA THR A 146 -9.21 22.10 -18.65
C THR A 146 -9.77 23.47 -18.27
N PHE A 147 -9.41 24.01 -17.09
CA PHE A 147 -9.99 25.23 -16.51
C PHE A 147 -8.97 26.36 -16.34
N SER A 148 -8.02 26.48 -17.27
CA SER A 148 -6.91 27.44 -17.26
C SER A 148 -7.31 28.92 -17.05
N HIS A 149 -8.60 29.27 -17.15
CA HIS A 149 -9.11 30.64 -17.14
C HIS A 149 -9.78 31.15 -15.84
N GLY A 150 -9.46 30.62 -14.64
CA GLY A 150 -9.82 31.34 -13.40
C GLY A 150 -9.92 30.59 -12.07
N LEU A 151 -9.73 29.26 -12.03
CA LEU A 151 -9.99 28.44 -10.83
C LEU A 151 -8.75 27.76 -10.24
N THR A 152 -7.59 28.42 -10.29
CA THR A 152 -6.30 27.90 -9.76
C THR A 152 -6.32 27.55 -8.26
N ARG A 153 -7.29 28.06 -7.48
CA ARG A 153 -7.45 27.74 -6.05
C ARG A 153 -7.94 26.30 -5.79
N VAL A 154 -8.70 25.72 -6.71
CA VAL A 154 -9.26 24.36 -6.59
C VAL A 154 -8.19 23.27 -6.71
N PRO A 155 -7.34 23.22 -7.76
CA PRO A 155 -6.29 22.20 -7.86
C PRO A 155 -5.27 22.31 -6.73
N PHE A 156 -4.98 23.52 -6.24
CA PHE A 156 -4.13 23.71 -5.06
C PHE A 156 -4.73 23.06 -3.81
N SER A 157 -6.05 23.19 -3.60
CA SER A 157 -6.73 22.58 -2.46
C SER A 157 -6.74 21.05 -2.54
N ILE A 158 -6.97 20.49 -3.74
CA ILE A 158 -6.91 19.05 -3.99
C ILE A 158 -5.49 18.52 -3.75
N PHE A 159 -4.47 19.25 -4.23
CA PHE A 159 -3.07 18.91 -4.00
C PHE A 159 -2.75 18.82 -2.51
N VAL A 160 -3.13 19.82 -1.71
CA VAL A 160 -2.91 19.80 -0.24
C VAL A 160 -3.61 18.60 0.41
N LEU A 161 -4.86 18.32 0.03
CA LEU A 161 -5.62 17.19 0.58
C LEU A 161 -5.00 15.83 0.24
N SER A 162 -4.25 15.74 -0.86
CA SER A 162 -3.61 14.50 -1.32
C SER A 162 -2.49 14.01 -0.41
N PHE A 163 -1.91 14.90 0.41
CA PHE A 163 -0.86 14.55 1.38
C PHE A 163 -1.41 14.18 2.76
N LEU A 164 -2.72 14.35 3.00
CA LEU A 164 -3.39 13.98 4.24
C LEU A 164 -3.19 12.50 4.66
N PRO A 165 -3.12 11.50 3.76
CA PRO A 165 -2.93 10.11 4.14
C PRO A 165 -1.54 9.80 4.72
N ILE A 166 -0.54 10.60 4.40
CA ILE A 166 0.87 10.35 4.75
C ILE A 166 1.14 10.41 6.27
N PRO A 167 0.69 11.45 7.02
CA PRO A 167 0.88 11.47 8.47
C PRO A 167 0.12 10.34 9.19
N LEU A 168 -1.02 9.89 8.66
CA LEU A 168 -1.78 8.76 9.23
C LEU A 168 -1.03 7.43 9.12
N PHE A 169 -0.14 7.29 8.15
CA PHE A 169 0.65 6.08 7.96
C PHE A 169 1.80 5.93 8.96
N LYS A 170 2.33 7.03 9.50
CA LYS A 170 3.46 7.02 10.46
C LYS A 170 3.24 6.14 11.70
N PRO A 171 2.12 6.26 12.45
CA PRO A 171 1.90 5.41 13.61
C PRO A 171 1.84 3.93 13.23
N LEU A 172 1.10 3.59 12.16
CA LEU A 172 0.98 2.23 11.66
C LEU A 172 2.35 1.63 11.27
N TRP A 173 3.18 2.41 10.56
CA TRP A 173 4.53 2.00 10.19
C TRP A 173 5.40 1.75 11.44
N SER A 174 5.30 2.66 12.43
CA SER A 174 6.03 2.53 13.68
C SER A 174 5.59 1.32 14.51
N ASP A 175 4.30 1.00 14.51
CA ASP A 175 3.75 -0.14 15.25
C ASP A 175 4.15 -1.47 14.60
N ILE A 176 4.12 -1.56 13.27
CA ILE A 176 4.54 -2.76 12.53
C ILE A 176 6.04 -3.01 12.73
N ILE A 177 6.85 -1.96 12.64
CA ILE A 177 8.29 -2.03 12.90
C ILE A 177 8.53 -2.43 14.36
N ARG A 178 7.90 -1.75 15.32
CA ARG A 178 8.05 -2.03 16.75
C ARG A 178 7.66 -3.46 17.08
N SER A 179 6.52 -3.94 16.59
CA SER A 179 6.04 -5.32 16.76
C SER A 179 7.02 -6.34 16.17
N SER A 180 7.56 -6.06 14.98
CA SER A 180 8.56 -6.92 14.34
C SER A 180 9.85 -7.02 15.15
N TYR A 181 10.35 -5.88 15.67
CA TYR A 181 11.54 -5.86 16.53
C TYR A 181 11.29 -6.49 17.91
N LEU A 182 10.14 -6.21 18.54
CA LEU A 182 9.78 -6.80 19.83
C LEU A 182 9.63 -8.31 19.73
N CYS A 183 8.91 -8.81 18.72
CA CYS A 183 8.73 -10.24 18.49
C CYS A 183 10.08 -10.92 18.18
N MET A 184 10.93 -10.27 17.38
CA MET A 184 12.28 -10.78 17.11
C MET A 184 13.19 -10.77 18.36
N SER A 185 13.06 -9.78 19.25
CA SER A 185 13.79 -9.72 20.52
C SER A 185 13.28 -10.71 21.57
N LEU A 186 11.98 -11.03 21.55
CA LEU A 186 11.34 -11.97 22.48
C LEU A 186 11.76 -13.42 22.16
N PHE A 187 11.92 -13.75 20.88
CA PHE A 187 12.30 -15.09 20.42
C PHE A 187 13.80 -15.27 20.18
N TRP A 188 14.57 -14.17 20.10
CA TRP A 188 16.02 -14.22 19.96
C TRP A 188 16.69 -13.21 20.90
N PRO A 189 16.95 -13.56 22.18
CA PRO A 189 17.86 -12.77 22.98
C PRO A 189 19.22 -12.86 22.30
N GLY A 190 19.82 -11.70 22.02
CA GLY A 190 21.12 -11.61 21.36
C GLY A 190 22.16 -12.57 21.96
N LYS A 191 23.00 -13.12 21.08
CA LYS A 191 24.16 -13.96 21.43
C LYS A 191 25.04 -13.27 22.48
#